data_AF-A0A9D7RB22-F1
#
_entry.id   AF-A0A9D7RB22-F1
#
_cell.length_a   1.000
_cell.length_b   1.000
_cell.length_c   1.000
_cell.angle_alpha   90.00
_cell.angle_beta   90.00
_cell.angle_gamma   90.00
#
_symmetry.space_group_name_H-M   'P 1'
#
loop_
_entity.id
_entity.type
_entity.pdbx_description
1 polymer ?
#
loop_
_entity_poly.entity_id
_entity_poly.type
_entity_poly.pdbx_seq_one_letter_code
_entity_poly.pdbx_strand_id
1 'polypeptide(L)'
;MTVENQIRALADLDYKALVARYEELVGKPLRQRNAPFLRKRIAYAIQEREYGGLSNAARRRIEALAAEIKLPLGEVRVPRRSDKIQPGTVLRRVWKGTEQCVLVHAEGYEWNGMIYGSLSAVANAITGSRWNGKLFFGLTKGTKTS
;
A
#
# COMPACT_ATOMS: atom_id res chain seq x y z
N MET A 1 25.97 16.18 -19.10
CA MET A 1 25.68 14.78 -18.70
C MET A 1 24.24 14.49 -19.10
N THR A 2 23.97 13.51 -19.97
CA THR A 2 22.61 13.29 -20.52
C THR A 2 21.62 12.82 -19.45
N VAL A 3 20.32 13.15 -19.62
CA VAL A 3 19.25 12.75 -18.70
C VAL A 3 19.23 11.23 -18.46
N GLU A 4 19.39 10.44 -19.52
CA GLU A 4 19.42 8.98 -19.43
C GLU A 4 20.58 8.47 -18.55
N ASN A 5 21.77 9.07 -18.67
CA ASN A 5 22.91 8.67 -17.86
C ASN A 5 22.70 9.02 -16.39
N GLN A 6 22.06 10.16 -16.10
CA GLN A 6 21.70 10.52 -14.72
C GLN A 6 20.66 9.55 -14.14
N ILE A 7 19.67 9.12 -14.93
CA ILE A 7 18.64 8.16 -14.49
C ILE A 7 19.24 6.77 -14.26
N ARG A 8 20.12 6.29 -15.16
CA ARG A 8 20.81 5.01 -14.97
C ARG A 8 21.63 5.00 -13.68
N ALA A 9 22.37 6.07 -13.40
CA ALA A 9 23.18 6.18 -12.19
C ALA A 9 22.36 6.06 -10.89
N LEU A 10 21.04 6.34 -10.91
CA LEU A 10 20.17 6.16 -9.74
C LEU A 10 20.02 4.69 -9.32
N ALA A 11 20.24 3.73 -10.22
CA ALA A 11 20.15 2.31 -9.91
C ALA A 11 21.22 1.90 -8.89
N ASP A 12 22.41 2.48 -9.00
CA ASP A 12 23.60 2.14 -8.20
C ASP A 12 23.69 2.92 -6.89
N LEU A 13 22.89 3.97 -6.72
CA LEU A 13 22.86 4.75 -5.49
C LEU A 13 22.25 3.95 -4.33
N ASP A 14 22.93 4.01 -3.19
CA ASP A 14 22.40 3.55 -1.92
C ASP A 14 21.29 4.48 -1.39
N TYR A 15 20.58 4.05 -0.35
CA TYR A 15 19.46 4.81 0.18
C TYR A 15 19.86 6.20 0.68
N LYS A 16 21.03 6.34 1.31
CA LYS A 16 21.50 7.62 1.87
C LYS A 16 21.79 8.61 0.75
N ALA A 17 22.44 8.16 -0.33
CA ALA A 17 22.72 8.95 -1.50
C ALA A 17 21.45 9.31 -2.28
N LEU A 18 20.46 8.40 -2.35
CA LEU A 18 19.15 8.71 -2.91
C LEU A 18 18.43 9.82 -2.14
N VAL A 19 18.45 9.78 -0.80
CA VAL A 19 17.84 10.84 0.02
C VAL A 19 18.54 12.19 -0.19
N ALA A 20 19.88 12.21 -0.17
CA ALA A 20 20.64 13.43 -0.43
C ALA A 20 20.34 14.00 -1.82
N ARG A 21 20.33 13.15 -2.85
CA ARG A 21 20.05 13.55 -4.23
C ARG A 21 18.61 14.06 -4.41
N TYR A 22 17.66 13.48 -3.68
CA TYR A 22 16.29 13.95 -3.66
C TYR A 22 16.17 15.32 -2.99
N GLU A 23 16.81 15.52 -1.84
CA GLU A 23 16.80 16.80 -1.11
C GLU A 23 17.41 17.92 -1.94
N GLU A 24 18.51 17.65 -2.65
CA GLU A 24 19.13 18.59 -3.58
C GLU A 24 18.19 19.03 -4.70
N LEU A 25 17.41 18.10 -5.26
CA LEU A 25 16.53 18.38 -6.41
C LEU A 25 15.16 18.93 -6.02
N VAL A 26 14.63 18.53 -4.87
CA VAL A 26 13.23 18.81 -4.47
C VAL A 26 13.15 19.75 -3.25
N GLY A 27 14.25 19.93 -2.51
CA GLY A 27 14.34 20.89 -1.40
C GLY A 27 13.55 20.52 -0.14
N LYS A 28 13.06 19.28 -0.03
CA LYS A 28 12.28 18.80 1.13
C LYS A 28 12.79 17.46 1.64
N PRO A 29 12.89 17.27 2.97
CA PRO A 29 13.32 16.01 3.53
C PRO A 29 12.26 14.92 3.33
N LEU A 30 12.70 13.72 3.00
CA LEU A 30 11.83 12.56 2.84
C LEU A 30 11.61 11.84 4.17
N ARG A 31 10.34 11.60 4.51
CA ARG A 31 9.94 10.73 5.63
C ARG A 31 9.74 9.26 5.24
N GLN A 32 9.91 8.90 3.96
CA GLN A 32 9.54 7.60 3.41
C GLN A 32 10.77 6.72 3.15
N ARG A 33 10.76 5.47 3.65
CA ARG A 33 11.88 4.50 3.53
C ARG A 33 11.87 3.64 2.26
N ASN A 34 11.24 4.11 1.18
CA ASN A 34 11.05 3.32 -0.04
C ASN A 34 12.00 3.74 -1.16
N ALA A 35 13.12 3.01 -1.33
CA ALA A 35 14.14 3.28 -2.34
C ALA A 35 13.62 3.24 -3.80
N PRO A 36 12.80 2.25 -4.22
CA PRO A 36 12.16 2.28 -5.54
C PRO A 36 11.34 3.54 -5.82
N PHE A 37 10.61 4.04 -4.83
CA PHE A 37 9.84 5.28 -4.96
C PHE A 37 10.75 6.51 -5.12
N LEU A 38 11.82 6.59 -4.31
CA LEU A 38 12.85 7.62 -4.39
C LEU A 38 13.47 7.71 -5.79
N ARG A 39 13.90 6.58 -6.35
CA ARG A 39 14.48 6.53 -7.71
C ARG A 39 13.53 7.08 -8.76
N LYS A 40 12.25 6.68 -8.74
CA LYS A 40 11.24 7.21 -9.67
C LYS A 40 11.04 8.71 -9.50
N ARG A 41 11.01 9.19 -8.26
CA ARG A 41 10.76 10.61 -7.97
C ARG A 41 11.95 11.49 -8.36
N ILE A 42 13.18 11.01 -8.13
CA ILE A 42 14.41 11.68 -8.58
C ILE A 42 14.50 11.67 -10.11
N ALA A 43 14.22 10.55 -10.76
CA ALA A 43 14.20 10.48 -12.23
C ALA A 43 13.20 11.48 -12.84
N TYR A 44 12.00 11.56 -12.26
CA TYR A 44 11.00 12.55 -12.67
C TYR A 44 11.49 13.99 -12.46
N ALA A 45 12.14 14.30 -11.33
CA ALA A 45 12.67 15.64 -11.07
C ALA A 45 13.80 16.02 -12.06
N ILE A 46 14.66 15.07 -12.44
CA ILE A 46 15.70 15.28 -13.47
C ILE A 46 15.04 15.56 -14.82
N GLN A 47 14.01 14.80 -15.20
CA GLN A 47 13.26 15.00 -16.44
C GLN A 47 12.55 16.35 -16.47
N GLU A 48 11.88 16.74 -15.39
CA GLU A 48 11.16 18.01 -15.28
C GLU A 48 12.08 19.23 -15.37
N ARG A 49 13.32 19.11 -14.89
CA ARG A 49 14.31 20.20 -14.94
C ARG A 49 14.85 20.45 -16.35
N GLU A 50 14.97 19.39 -17.15
CA GLU A 50 15.54 19.45 -18.51
C GLU A 50 14.48 19.63 -19.59
N TYR A 51 13.36 18.91 -19.48
CA TYR A 51 12.27 18.93 -20.47
C TYR A 51 11.11 19.85 -20.08
N GLY A 52 11.18 20.45 -18.89
CA GLY A 52 10.04 21.16 -18.30
C GLY A 52 9.02 20.20 -17.70
N GLY A 53 8.16 20.74 -16.83
CA GLY A 53 7.01 20.00 -16.31
C GLY A 53 5.93 19.81 -17.39
N LEU A 54 4.75 19.36 -16.96
CA LEU A 54 3.58 19.34 -17.85
C LEU A 54 3.36 20.71 -18.47
N SER A 55 3.38 20.78 -19.80
CA SER A 55 3.09 22.02 -20.52
C SER A 55 1.70 22.55 -20.14
N ASN A 56 1.50 23.86 -20.19
CA ASN A 56 0.19 24.45 -19.91
C ASN A 56 -0.90 23.88 -20.82
N ALA A 57 -0.55 23.50 -22.05
CA ALA A 57 -1.46 22.80 -22.97
C ALA A 57 -1.82 21.39 -22.47
N ALA A 58 -0.85 20.62 -21.96
CA ALA A 58 -1.09 19.31 -21.38
C ALA A 58 -1.94 19.39 -20.10
N ARG A 59 -1.69 20.38 -19.22
CA ARG A 59 -2.54 20.63 -18.04
C ARG A 59 -3.97 20.98 -18.42
N ARG A 60 -4.15 21.93 -19.35
CA ARG A 60 -5.48 22.30 -19.88
C ARG A 60 -6.19 21.12 -20.53
N ARG A 61 -5.46 20.25 -21.22
CA ARG A 61 -6.05 19.03 -21.82
C ARG A 61 -6.51 18.05 -20.74
N ILE A 62 -5.73 17.86 -19.67
CA ILE A 62 -6.13 17.04 -18.52
C ILE A 62 -7.36 17.63 -17.82
N GLU A 63 -7.39 18.94 -17.60
CA GLU A 63 -8.55 19.64 -17.02
C GLU A 63 -9.80 19.52 -17.89
N ALA A 64 -9.67 19.73 -19.20
CA ALA A 64 -10.76 19.58 -20.15
C ALA A 64 -11.31 18.14 -20.17
N LEU A 65 -10.42 17.14 -20.19
CA LEU A 65 -10.81 15.73 -20.10
C LEU A 65 -11.49 15.42 -18.76
N ALA A 66 -10.99 15.98 -17.64
CA ALA A 66 -11.62 15.81 -16.33
C ALA A 66 -13.01 16.46 -16.26
N ALA A 67 -13.24 17.56 -16.97
CA ALA A 67 -14.53 18.25 -17.05
C ALA A 67 -15.54 17.53 -17.97
N GLU A 68 -15.08 16.91 -19.06
CA GLU A 68 -15.92 16.11 -19.97
C GLU A 68 -16.36 14.79 -19.34
N ILE A 69 -15.55 14.25 -18.44
CA ILE A 69 -15.87 13.04 -17.71
C ILE A 69 -16.83 13.38 -16.56
N LYS A 70 -18.14 13.14 -16.74
CA LYS A 70 -19.10 12.98 -15.63
C LYS A 70 -18.83 11.67 -14.87
N LEU A 71 -17.62 11.51 -14.34
CA LEU A 71 -17.43 10.55 -13.26
C LEU A 71 -18.24 11.09 -12.08
N PRO A 72 -18.97 10.25 -11.33
CA PRO A 72 -19.37 10.62 -9.99
C PRO A 72 -18.07 10.70 -9.17
N LEU A 73 -17.35 11.82 -9.32
CA LEU A 73 -16.31 12.26 -8.43
C LEU A 73 -17.01 12.72 -7.14
N GLY A 74 -17.70 11.79 -6.47
CA GLY A 74 -17.62 11.76 -5.02
C GLY A 74 -16.14 11.81 -4.68
N GLU A 75 -15.78 12.48 -3.58
CA GLU A 75 -14.40 12.62 -3.09
C GLU A 75 -13.56 11.47 -3.59
N VAL A 76 -12.45 11.74 -4.30
CA VAL A 76 -11.49 10.70 -4.69
C VAL A 76 -10.99 10.07 -3.41
N ARG A 77 -11.76 9.12 -2.89
CA ARG A 77 -11.38 8.16 -1.89
C ARG A 77 -10.49 7.27 -2.68
N VAL A 78 -9.21 7.64 -2.73
CA VAL A 78 -8.14 6.66 -2.85
C VAL A 78 -8.60 5.53 -1.95
N PRO A 79 -8.96 4.34 -2.47
CA PRO A 79 -9.39 3.28 -1.60
C PRO A 79 -8.19 3.07 -0.68
N ARG A 80 -8.29 3.54 0.57
CA ARG A 80 -7.47 2.98 1.63
C ARG A 80 -7.74 1.51 1.45
N ARG A 81 -6.73 0.73 1.08
CA ARG A 81 -6.85 -0.73 1.04
C ARG A 81 -7.56 -1.07 2.32
N SER A 82 -8.84 -1.41 2.23
CA SER A 82 -9.57 -1.71 3.43
C SER A 82 -8.97 -3.03 3.82
N ASP A 83 -8.18 -3.06 4.88
CA ASP A 83 -7.74 -4.29 5.54
C ASP A 83 -8.95 -5.08 6.12
N LYS A 84 -10.17 -4.69 5.74
CA LYS A 84 -11.43 -5.32 6.07
C LYS A 84 -11.65 -6.42 5.05
N ILE A 85 -11.66 -7.64 5.57
CA ILE A 85 -12.02 -8.84 4.84
C ILE A 85 -13.50 -8.72 4.48
N GLN A 86 -13.85 -9.12 3.26
CA GLN A 86 -15.23 -9.04 2.80
C GLN A 86 -16.11 -10.01 3.59
N PRO A 87 -17.32 -9.60 4.02
CA PRO A 87 -18.32 -10.54 4.54
C PRO A 87 -18.57 -11.70 3.57
N GLY A 88 -18.80 -12.90 4.09
CA GLY A 88 -18.87 -14.15 3.32
C GLY A 88 -17.52 -14.83 3.11
N THR A 89 -16.39 -14.20 3.47
CA THR A 89 -15.08 -14.87 3.41
C THR A 89 -14.96 -15.91 4.52
N VAL A 90 -14.44 -17.10 4.21
CA VAL A 90 -14.09 -18.12 5.21
C VAL A 90 -12.57 -18.11 5.42
N LEU A 91 -12.14 -17.81 6.64
CA LEU A 91 -10.74 -17.92 7.04
C LEU A 91 -10.48 -19.30 7.61
N ARG A 92 -9.43 -19.95 7.13
CA ARG A 92 -9.04 -21.30 7.56
C ARG A 92 -7.67 -21.28 8.20
N ARG A 93 -7.51 -21.99 9.31
CA ARG A 93 -6.23 -22.14 10.00
C ARG A 93 -6.13 -23.50 10.68
N VAL A 94 -5.05 -24.25 10.44
CA VAL A 94 -4.75 -25.44 11.24
C VAL A 94 -4.09 -25.01 12.56
N TRP A 95 -4.66 -25.43 13.68
CA TRP A 95 -4.13 -25.18 15.01
C TRP A 95 -4.24 -26.46 15.86
N LYS A 96 -3.12 -26.90 16.44
CA LYS A 96 -3.02 -28.16 17.23
C LYS A 96 -3.63 -29.38 16.51
N GLY A 97 -3.48 -29.44 15.19
CA GLY A 97 -4.00 -30.55 14.37
C GLY A 97 -5.48 -30.43 13.97
N THR A 98 -6.19 -29.40 14.42
CA THR A 98 -7.60 -29.16 14.05
C THR A 98 -7.70 -27.98 13.08
N GLU A 99 -8.46 -28.14 11.99
CA GLU A 99 -8.79 -27.04 11.08
C GLU A 99 -9.85 -26.13 11.75
N GLN A 100 -9.52 -24.84 11.85
CA GLN A 100 -10.36 -23.81 12.41
C GLN A 100 -10.92 -22.97 11.26
N CYS A 101 -12.23 -23.00 11.08
CA CYS A 101 -12.96 -22.26 10.05
C CYS A 101 -13.72 -21.09 10.68
N VAL A 102 -13.48 -19.88 10.18
CA VAL A 102 -14.10 -18.64 10.68
C VAL A 102 -14.80 -17.94 9.53
N LEU A 103 -16.11 -17.75 9.64
CA LEU A 103 -16.91 -17.02 8.66
C LEU A 103 -16.92 -15.53 9.01
N VAL A 104 -16.58 -14.69 8.04
CA VAL A 104 -16.61 -13.23 8.21
C VAL A 104 -18.03 -12.74 7.92
N HIS A 105 -18.62 -12.02 8.88
CA HIS A 105 -19.89 -11.31 8.73
C HIS A 105 -19.66 -9.79 8.63
N ALA A 106 -20.70 -9.04 8.27
CA ALA A 106 -20.63 -7.58 8.23
C ALA A 106 -20.29 -6.96 9.60
N GLU A 107 -20.75 -7.60 10.68
CA GLU A 107 -20.68 -7.09 12.04
C GLU A 107 -19.72 -7.88 12.94
N GLY A 108 -19.10 -8.96 12.44
CA GLY A 108 -18.24 -9.81 13.27
C GLY A 108 -17.66 -11.03 12.56
N TYR A 109 -17.21 -11.98 13.37
CA TYR A 109 -16.56 -13.21 12.93
C TYR A 109 -17.19 -14.40 13.64
N GLU A 110 -17.75 -15.33 12.90
CA GLU A 110 -18.37 -16.52 13.46
C GLU A 110 -17.37 -17.68 13.50
N TRP A 111 -17.27 -18.31 14.68
CA TRP A 111 -16.47 -19.50 14.90
C TRP A 111 -17.21 -20.43 15.86
N ASN A 112 -17.37 -21.70 15.49
CA ASN A 112 -18.12 -22.71 16.26
C ASN A 112 -19.53 -22.26 16.69
N GLY A 113 -20.25 -21.54 15.81
CA GLY A 113 -21.60 -21.05 16.08
C GLY A 113 -21.69 -19.82 17.00
N MET A 114 -20.54 -19.25 17.42
CA MET A 114 -20.49 -18.02 18.20
C MET A 114 -19.94 -16.85 17.37
N ILE A 115 -20.57 -15.68 17.50
CA ILE A 115 -20.13 -14.44 16.84
C ILE A 115 -19.20 -13.66 17.77
N TYR A 116 -18.03 -13.31 17.25
CA TYR A 116 -17.01 -12.52 17.93
C TYR A 116 -16.85 -11.16 17.24
N GLY A 117 -16.68 -10.10 18.02
CA GLY A 117 -16.51 -8.73 17.49
C GLY A 117 -15.16 -8.47 16.81
N SER A 118 -14.20 -9.41 16.88
CA SER A 118 -12.90 -9.26 16.21
C SER A 118 -12.17 -10.58 15.97
N LEU A 119 -11.26 -10.61 14.98
CA LEU A 119 -10.37 -11.75 14.73
C LEU A 119 -9.47 -12.09 15.92
N SER A 120 -9.04 -11.09 16.69
CA SER A 120 -8.23 -11.34 17.87
C SER A 120 -9.04 -12.05 18.95
N ALA A 121 -10.34 -11.74 19.09
CA ALA A 121 -11.21 -12.46 20.01
C ALA A 121 -11.37 -13.94 19.59
N VAL A 122 -11.56 -14.20 18.29
CA VAL A 122 -11.59 -15.57 17.76
C VAL A 122 -10.26 -16.29 17.97
N ALA A 123 -9.13 -15.65 17.65
CA ALA A 123 -7.80 -16.23 17.83
C ALA A 123 -7.50 -16.53 19.30
N ASN A 124 -7.92 -15.67 20.23
CA ASN A 124 -7.79 -15.92 21.67
C ASN A 124 -8.66 -17.10 22.11
N ALA A 125 -9.88 -17.22 21.58
CA ALA A 125 -10.77 -18.33 21.88
C ALA A 125 -10.22 -19.67 21.35
N ILE A 126 -9.56 -19.66 20.18
CA ILE A 126 -8.89 -20.84 19.60
C ILE A 126 -7.61 -21.21 20.36
N THR A 127 -6.78 -20.22 20.69
CA THR A 127 -5.43 -20.46 21.22
C THR A 127 -5.39 -20.53 22.76
N GLY A 128 -6.39 -20.00 23.46
CA GLY A 128 -6.41 -19.85 24.91
C GLY A 128 -5.45 -18.79 25.44
N SER A 129 -4.86 -17.96 24.57
CA SER A 129 -3.87 -16.94 24.91
C SER A 129 -4.03 -15.72 24.01
N ARG A 130 -3.49 -14.57 24.43
CA ARG A 130 -3.62 -13.33 23.66
C ARG A 130 -2.82 -13.41 22.36
N TRP A 131 -3.51 -13.44 21.23
CA TRP A 131 -2.96 -13.48 19.87
C TRP A 131 -3.44 -12.29 19.04
N ASN A 132 -2.61 -11.84 18.10
CA ASN A 132 -3.05 -10.93 17.06
C ASN A 132 -3.80 -11.74 15.98
N GLY A 133 -5.11 -11.54 15.88
CA GLY A 133 -5.95 -12.32 14.97
C GLY A 133 -5.54 -12.21 13.50
N LYS A 134 -5.09 -11.04 13.04
CA LYS A 134 -4.62 -10.90 11.65
C LYS A 134 -3.36 -11.73 11.40
N LEU A 135 -2.46 -11.84 12.38
CA LEU A 135 -1.27 -12.68 12.27
C LEU A 135 -1.62 -14.16 12.33
N PHE A 136 -2.51 -14.55 13.24
CA PHE A 136 -2.96 -15.93 13.40
C PHE A 136 -3.55 -16.50 12.09
N PHE A 137 -4.36 -15.69 11.39
CA PHE A 137 -4.98 -16.05 10.10
C PHE A 137 -4.14 -15.64 8.87
N GLY A 138 -2.90 -15.17 9.03
CA GLY A 138 -2.00 -14.87 7.91
C GLY A 138 -2.41 -13.68 7.03
N LEU A 139 -3.15 -12.71 7.59
CA LEU A 139 -3.77 -11.57 6.89
C LEU A 139 -2.88 -10.32 6.85
N THR A 140 -1.65 -10.38 7.34
CA THR A 140 -0.68 -9.27 7.25
C THR A 140 0.27 -9.51 6.08
N LYS A 141 0.60 -8.45 5.34
CA LYS A 141 1.66 -8.52 4.31
C LYS A 141 3.02 -8.41 4.97
N GLY A 142 3.88 -9.42 4.76
CA GLY A 142 5.33 -9.26 4.86
C GLY A 142 6.08 -10.39 5.55
N THR A 143 6.12 -11.58 4.94
CA THR A 143 7.35 -12.35 4.63
C THR A 143 6.91 -13.71 4.09
N LYS A 144 7.06 -13.90 2.77
CA LYS A 144 7.29 -15.26 2.27
C LYS A 144 8.69 -15.62 2.73
N THR A 145 8.80 -16.44 3.76
CA THR A 145 9.99 -17.25 3.98
C THR A 145 9.73 -18.57 3.25
N SER A 146 10.41 -18.75 2.12
CA SER A 146 10.73 -20.04 1.52
C SER A 146 12.04 -19.85 0.78
#